data_AF-A0A3R6MAZ4-F1
#
_entry.id   AF-A0A3R6MAZ4-F1
#
_cell.length_a   1.000
_cell.length_b   1.000
_cell.length_c   1.000
_cell.angle_alpha   90.00
_cell.angle_beta   90.00
_cell.angle_gamma   90.00
#
_symmetry.space_group_name_H-M   'P 1'
#
loop_
_entity.id
_entity.type
_entity.pdbx_description
1 polymer ?
#
loop_
_entity_poly.entity_id
_entity_poly.type
_entity_poly.pdbx_seq_one_letter_code
_entity_poly.pdbx_strand_id
1 'polypeptide(L)'
;MKYNESVRLLSASRINKYKSACGGDKAKTIQLYQYNIKLCQRFYGIMSMFEIMLRNLINEHYLTQFQDANWIINQATVGKL
;
A
#
# COMPACT_ATOMS: atom_id res chain seq x y z
N MET A 1 5.77 -16.82 -14.57
CA MET A 1 4.46 -16.20 -14.85
C MET A 1 4.40 -15.88 -16.33
N LYS A 2 3.41 -16.37 -17.09
CA LYS A 2 3.30 -16.04 -18.52
C LYS A 2 2.76 -14.61 -18.67
N TYR A 3 3.24 -13.88 -19.68
CA TYR A 3 2.89 -12.48 -19.89
C TYR A 3 1.36 -12.26 -20.03
N ASN A 4 0.69 -13.08 -20.83
CA ASN A 4 -0.76 -12.93 -21.06
C ASN A 4 -1.58 -13.16 -19.78
N GLU A 5 -1.18 -14.12 -18.94
CA GLU A 5 -1.81 -14.33 -17.62
C GLU A 5 -1.58 -13.14 -16.70
N SER A 6 -0.37 -12.57 -16.73
CA SER A 6 0.00 -11.39 -15.95
C SER A 6 -0.89 -10.19 -16.29
N VAL A 7 -1.11 -9.93 -17.58
CA VAL A 7 -1.99 -8.85 -18.05
C VAL A 7 -3.44 -9.10 -17.64
N ARG A 8 -3.92 -10.34 -17.75
CA ARG A 8 -5.29 -10.72 -17.35
C ARG A 8 -5.52 -10.56 -15.85
N LEU A 9 -4.57 -11.01 -15.02
CA LEU A 9 -4.73 -11.05 -13.56
C LEU A 9 -4.40 -9.72 -12.88
N LEU A 10 -3.46 -8.93 -13.41
CA LEU A 10 -2.94 -7.72 -12.75
C LEU A 10 -3.41 -6.41 -13.39
N SER A 11 -4.28 -6.50 -14.41
CA SER A 11 -4.71 -5.44 -15.33
C SER A 11 -3.65 -4.97 -16.33
N ALA A 12 -4.12 -4.62 -17.53
CA ALA A 12 -3.28 -4.08 -18.59
C ALA A 12 -2.62 -2.75 -18.20
N SER A 13 -3.35 -1.86 -17.50
CA SER A 13 -2.82 -0.58 -17.04
C SER A 13 -1.56 -0.74 -16.19
N ARG A 14 -1.57 -1.71 -15.26
CA ARG A 14 -0.44 -1.95 -14.35
C ARG A 14 0.80 -2.50 -15.07
N ILE A 15 0.61 -3.32 -16.11
CA ILE A 15 1.70 -3.93 -16.87
C ILE A 15 2.23 -3.01 -17.98
N ASN A 16 1.37 -2.17 -18.58
CA ASN A 16 1.70 -1.34 -19.74
C ASN A 16 2.84 -0.35 -19.47
N LYS A 17 2.95 0.19 -18.25
CA LYS A 17 4.07 1.08 -17.89
C LYS A 17 5.42 0.36 -17.98
N TYR A 18 5.48 -0.89 -17.55
CA TYR A 18 6.70 -1.72 -17.62
C TYR A 18 6.95 -2.19 -19.06
N LYS A 19 5.89 -2.53 -19.80
CA LYS A 19 5.98 -2.88 -21.22
C LYS A 19 6.61 -1.77 -22.04
N SER A 20 6.16 -0.54 -21.81
CA SER A 20 6.66 0.65 -22.51
C SER A 20 8.14 0.89 -22.18
N ALA A 21 8.52 0.79 -20.91
CA ALA A 21 9.91 0.90 -20.48
C ALA A 21 10.84 -0.20 -21.04
N CYS A 22 10.30 -1.39 -21.31
CA CYS A 22 11.05 -2.51 -21.88
C CYS A 22 10.96 -2.59 -23.42
N GLY A 23 10.43 -1.57 -24.11
CA GLY A 23 10.32 -1.57 -25.57
C GLY A 23 9.43 -2.68 -26.13
N GLY A 24 8.44 -3.15 -25.37
CA GLY A 24 7.54 -4.23 -25.78
C GLY A 24 8.05 -5.65 -25.50
N ASP A 25 9.27 -5.82 -24.99
CA ASP A 25 9.81 -7.12 -24.60
C ASP A 25 9.03 -7.72 -23.42
N LYS A 26 8.26 -8.78 -23.70
CA LYS A 26 7.38 -9.42 -22.72
C LYS A 26 8.14 -10.05 -21.55
N ALA A 27 9.31 -10.64 -21.79
CA ALA A 27 10.08 -11.31 -20.73
C ALA A 27 10.65 -10.28 -19.76
N LYS A 28 11.30 -9.23 -20.31
CA LYS A 28 11.84 -8.12 -19.51
C LYS A 28 10.73 -7.37 -18.76
N THR A 29 9.56 -7.21 -19.38
CA THR A 29 8.40 -6.57 -18.73
C THR A 29 8.00 -7.30 -17.44
N ILE A 30 7.86 -8.63 -17.50
CA ILE A 30 7.48 -9.42 -16.31
C ILE A 30 8.61 -9.41 -15.28
N GLN A 31 9.86 -9.49 -15.72
CA GLN A 31 11.02 -9.42 -14.83
C GLN A 31 11.09 -8.08 -14.08
N LEU A 32 10.91 -6.96 -14.79
CA LEU A 32 10.90 -5.62 -14.19
C LEU A 32 9.74 -5.44 -13.21
N TYR A 33 8.56 -5.97 -13.53
CA TYR A 33 7.43 -5.99 -12.61
C TYR A 33 7.72 -6.79 -11.33
N GLN A 34 8.37 -7.95 -11.46
CA GLN A 34 8.78 -8.75 -10.30
C GLN A 34 9.80 -8.03 -9.42
N TYR A 35 10.73 -7.27 -10.01
CA TYR A 35 11.65 -6.44 -9.24
C TYR A 35 10.91 -5.35 -8.45
N ASN A 36 9.88 -4.71 -9.05
CA ASN A 36 9.05 -3.77 -8.32
C ASN A 36 8.34 -4.43 -7.12
N ILE A 37 7.78 -5.64 -7.28
CA ILE A 37 7.20 -6.38 -6.15
C ILE A 37 8.25 -6.66 -5.07
N LYS A 38 9.43 -7.19 -5.45
CA LYS A 38 10.50 -7.48 -4.50
C LYS A 38 10.96 -6.24 -3.74
N LEU A 39 11.01 -5.10 -4.40
CA LEU A 39 11.32 -3.82 -3.77
C LEU A 39 10.23 -3.44 -2.76
N CYS A 40 8.95 -3.45 -3.16
CA CYS A 40 7.83 -3.19 -2.27
C CYS A 40 7.81 -4.12 -1.05
N GLN A 41 8.12 -5.41 -1.23
CA GLN A 41 8.22 -6.39 -0.14
C GLN A 41 9.22 -5.97 0.95
N ARG A 42 10.35 -5.34 0.58
CA ARG A 42 11.34 -4.87 1.56
C ARG A 42 10.81 -3.72 2.43
N PHE A 43 9.88 -2.93 1.92
CA PHE A 43 9.29 -1.82 2.65
C PHE A 43 8.16 -2.24 3.60
N TYR A 44 7.61 -3.45 3.48
CA TYR A 44 6.49 -3.89 4.34
C TYR A 44 6.83 -3.80 5.83
N GLY A 45 8.01 -4.29 6.24
CA GLY A 45 8.39 -4.24 7.66
C GLY A 45 8.45 -2.82 8.21
N ILE A 46 9.09 -1.90 7.47
CA ILE A 46 9.22 -0.50 7.88
C ILE A 46 7.85 0.19 7.88
N MET A 47 7.02 -0.05 6.86
CA MET A 47 5.66 0.52 6.80
C MET A 47 4.79 0.02 7.94
N SER A 48 4.85 -1.27 8.27
CA SER A 48 4.11 -1.84 9.41
C SER A 48 4.58 -1.25 10.73
N MET A 49 5.89 -1.11 10.94
CA MET A 49 6.41 -0.50 12.17
C MET A 49 6.02 0.97 12.28
N PHE A 50 6.14 1.72 11.18
CA PHE A 50 5.72 3.12 11.11
C PHE A 50 4.23 3.28 11.41
N GLU A 51 3.39 2.42 10.86
CA GLU A 51 1.95 2.45 11.09
C GLU A 51 1.60 2.22 12.57
N ILE A 52 2.22 1.24 13.23
CA ILE A 52 2.05 1.00 14.68
C ILE A 52 2.49 2.22 15.48
N MET A 53 3.69 2.75 15.22
CA MET A 53 4.22 3.92 15.92
C MET A 53 3.29 5.13 15.77
N LEU A 54 2.85 5.41 14.54
CA LEU A 54 1.97 6.54 14.25
C LEU A 54 0.62 6.37 14.96
N ARG A 55 0.02 5.18 14.93
CA ARG A 55 -1.24 4.92 15.63
C ARG A 55 -1.12 5.11 17.13
N ASN A 56 -0.04 4.62 17.73
CA ASN A 56 0.20 4.77 19.16
C ASN A 56 0.32 6.24 19.54
N LEU A 57 1.10 7.03 18.79
CA LEU A 57 1.26 8.46 19.03
C LEU A 57 -0.07 9.23 18.86
N ILE A 58 -0.86 8.91 17.83
CA ILE A 58 -2.20 9.47 17.64
C ILE A 58 -3.09 9.16 18.84
N ASN A 59 -3.07 7.90 19.30
CA ASN A 59 -3.87 7.49 20.44
C ASN A 59 -3.45 8.20 21.74
N GLU A 60 -2.15 8.25 22.05
CA GLU A 60 -1.62 8.96 23.22
C GLU A 60 -1.99 10.46 23.21
N HIS A 61 -1.87 11.08 22.04
CA HIS A 61 -2.25 12.47 21.86
C HIS A 61 -3.73 12.68 22.22
N TYR A 62 -4.64 11.92 21.61
CA TYR A 62 -6.08 12.12 21.80
C TYR A 62 -6.62 11.62 23.15
N LEU A 63 -6.01 10.60 23.76
CA LEU A 63 -6.28 10.23 25.15
C LEU A 63 -6.04 11.43 26.07
N THR A 64 -4.95 12.16 25.86
CA THR A 64 -4.61 13.34 26.65
C THR A 64 -5.53 14.52 26.36
N GLN A 65 -5.85 14.78 25.09
CA GLN A 65 -6.71 15.90 24.69
C GLN A 65 -8.15 15.75 25.20
N PHE A 66 -8.72 14.54 25.11
CA PHE A 66 -10.13 14.31 25.47
C PHE A 66 -10.34 13.75 26.88
N GLN A 67 -9.26 13.31 27.55
CA GLN A 67 -9.34 12.62 28.84
C GLN A 67 -10.32 11.44 28.82
N ASP A 68 -10.41 10.76 27.67
CA ASP A 68 -11.40 9.72 27.39
C ASP A 68 -10.72 8.51 26.73
N ALA A 69 -10.75 7.37 27.41
CA ALA A 69 -10.21 6.11 26.91
C ALA A 69 -10.90 5.61 25.63
N ASN A 70 -12.14 6.02 25.40
CA ASN A 70 -12.97 5.66 24.25
C ASN A 70 -13.15 6.84 23.29
N TRP A 71 -12.22 7.81 23.28
CA TRP A 71 -12.30 9.02 22.46
C TRP A 71 -12.60 8.72 20.99
N ILE A 72 -12.05 7.64 20.43
CA ILE A 72 -12.24 7.27 19.02
C ILE A 72 -13.68 6.93 18.69
N ILE A 73 -14.47 6.47 19.67
CA ILE A 73 -15.89 6.18 19.52
C ILE A 73 -16.70 7.45 19.82
N ASN A 74 -16.40 8.10 20.94
CA ASN A 74 -17.21 9.21 21.46
C ASN A 74 -17.03 10.52 20.68
N GLN A 75 -15.85 10.73 20.08
CA GLN A 75 -15.53 11.90 19.25
C GLN A 75 -15.64 11.59 17.75
N ALA A 76 -15.80 10.32 17.36
CA ALA A 76 -16.13 10.00 15.98
C ALA A 76 -17.53 10.52 15.68
N THR A 77 -17.61 11.64 14.98
CA THR A 77 -18.86 12.09 14.40
C THR A 77 -19.30 11.02 13.39
N VAL A 78 -20.51 10.47 13.55
CA VAL A 78 -21.14 9.70 12.48
C VAL A 78 -21.12 10.58 11.24
N GLY A 79 -20.52 10.08 10.16
CA GLY A 79 -20.35 10.85 8.94
C GLY A 79 -21.69 11.46 8.53
N LYS A 80 -21.78 12.79 8.59
CA LYS A 80 -22.83 13.53 7.89
C LYS A 80 -22.50 13.43 6.40
N LEU A 81 -23.03 12.39 5.78
CA LEU A 81 -23.32 12.35 4.34
C LEU A 81 -24.70 12.97 4.12
#